data_AF-A0A2Z6RD07-F1
#
_entry.id   AF-A0A2Z6RD07-F1
#
_cell.length_a   1.000
_cell.length_b   1.000
_cell.length_c   1.000
_cell.angle_alpha   90.00
_cell.angle_beta   90.00
_cell.angle_gamma   90.00
#
_symmetry.space_group_name_H-M   'P 1'
#
loop_
_entity.id
_entity.type
_entity.pdbx_description
1 polymer ?
#
loop_
_entity_poly.entity_id
_entity_poly.type
_entity_poly.pdbx_seq_one_letter_code
_entity_poly.pdbx_strand_id
1 'polypeptide(L)'
;MCTCSTCDFQLTATELLIYKPHCSSLFLFKKKRYNLETEKQNTEDIEERALIQKFRILQSTLLHKLSLQPKLKAGEILRIKAYVQIYSEQGPKAILPDLNIRLVCPDCKNPVPNIIEEFANGDLVCGDCGLVLGDRIIDTRSEWRTFANDEGDDPSRVGAAANPLLDGAQLDTVISRRDGGSGMARDLNKVHGRANAVKGEKNLIQAYKEIAAMSDAIGLTKLIADIAKQLYKRVEEEKLLRGKSTESIIAACIFIACRQENVPRTFKEICAITRVPKKEIGRCFKTLIRNFETNVSTMASEDLMSRFCSMLHLRMEVQKAALDLTMKTKEHGTLAGKSPVSVAAACIYMASCLYQQPQSTRDVAQVTGVSEVTIKNSYKLLWTEREKLLDEKKYGGFENLPSP
;
A
#
# COMPACT_ATOMS: atom_id res chain seq x y z
N MET A 1 -26.41 -19.75 47.92
CA MET A 1 -25.59 -19.40 49.10
C MET A 1 -24.91 -20.68 49.57
N CYS A 2 -23.58 -20.73 49.59
CA CYS A 2 -22.83 -21.84 50.20
C CYS A 2 -22.07 -21.26 51.40
N THR A 3 -22.26 -21.83 52.58
CA THR A 3 -21.58 -21.42 53.82
C THR A 3 -20.37 -22.32 54.06
N CYS A 4 -19.21 -21.71 54.34
CA CYS A 4 -17.99 -22.39 54.79
C CYS A 4 -17.86 -22.19 56.31
N SER A 5 -17.69 -23.28 57.06
CA SER A 5 -17.90 -23.36 58.51
C SER A 5 -16.77 -22.81 59.39
N THR A 6 -15.93 -21.90 58.90
CA THR A 6 -14.79 -21.37 59.70
C THR A 6 -14.59 -19.85 59.64
N CYS A 7 -15.39 -19.11 58.88
CA CYS A 7 -15.31 -17.65 58.84
C CYS A 7 -16.70 -17.06 58.61
N ASP A 8 -17.26 -16.36 59.60
CA ASP A 8 -18.43 -15.50 59.40
C ASP A 8 -18.03 -14.30 58.54
N PHE A 9 -18.16 -14.44 57.21
CA PHE A 9 -18.05 -13.34 56.27
C PHE A 9 -19.05 -13.52 55.12
N GLN A 10 -20.00 -12.59 55.02
CA GLN A 10 -20.85 -12.44 53.83
C GLN A 10 -20.08 -11.65 52.77
N LEU A 11 -19.57 -12.34 51.76
CA LEU A 11 -18.93 -11.72 50.58
C LEU A 11 -19.91 -11.74 49.41
N THR A 12 -20.00 -10.63 48.66
CA THR A 12 -20.88 -10.49 47.49
C THR A 12 -20.26 -11.16 46.25
N ALA A 13 -21.10 -11.51 45.27
CA ALA A 13 -20.79 -12.40 44.14
C ALA A 13 -19.57 -12.03 43.27
N THR A 14 -19.02 -10.83 43.41
CA THR A 14 -17.82 -10.37 42.70
C THR A 14 -16.50 -10.94 43.24
N GLU A 15 -16.45 -11.40 44.50
CA GLU A 15 -15.19 -11.87 45.12
C GLU A 15 -14.91 -13.37 44.91
N LEU A 16 -15.88 -14.14 44.39
CA LEU A 16 -15.72 -15.57 44.11
C LEU A 16 -14.98 -15.90 42.80
N LEU A 17 -14.73 -14.89 41.94
CA LEU A 17 -14.11 -15.10 40.62
C LEU A 17 -12.62 -15.43 40.65
N ILE A 18 -11.95 -15.33 41.80
CA ILE A 18 -10.49 -15.50 41.88
C ILE A 18 -10.08 -16.93 42.32
N TYR A 19 -10.99 -17.77 42.86
CA TYR A 19 -10.57 -18.95 43.62
C TYR A 19 -10.88 -20.36 43.06
N LYS A 20 -11.48 -20.54 41.86
CA LYS A 20 -11.57 -21.88 41.22
C LYS A 20 -11.53 -21.81 39.69
N PRO A 21 -10.49 -22.34 39.00
CA PRO A 21 -10.39 -22.31 37.54
C PRO A 21 -11.02 -23.53 36.83
N HIS A 22 -11.67 -24.45 37.55
CA HIS A 22 -12.32 -25.63 36.97
C HIS A 22 -13.79 -25.72 37.38
N CYS A 23 -14.68 -25.00 36.69
CA CYS A 23 -16.08 -25.39 36.60
C CYS A 23 -16.74 -24.75 35.36
N SER A 24 -16.92 -25.57 34.33
CA SER A 24 -17.59 -25.25 33.08
C SER A 24 -19.11 -25.24 33.25
N SER A 25 -19.68 -24.16 33.77
CA SER A 25 -21.11 -23.82 33.61
C SER A 25 -21.42 -22.50 34.32
N LEU A 26 -21.64 -21.41 33.57
CA LEU A 26 -22.54 -20.28 33.89
C LEU A 26 -22.21 -19.08 32.98
N PHE A 27 -22.65 -19.15 31.73
CA PHE A 27 -22.76 -17.97 30.87
C PHE A 27 -24.11 -18.02 30.14
N LEU A 28 -25.14 -17.46 30.78
CA LEU A 28 -26.42 -17.20 30.14
C LEU A 28 -26.97 -15.88 30.71
N PHE A 29 -26.67 -14.78 30.02
CA PHE A 29 -27.51 -13.59 30.05
C PHE A 29 -27.80 -13.12 28.62
N LYS A 30 -29.10 -13.07 28.31
CA LYS A 30 -29.72 -12.85 27.00
C LYS A 30 -29.21 -11.59 26.29
N LYS A 31 -28.78 -11.74 25.03
CA LYS A 31 -28.59 -10.65 24.06
C LYS A 31 -29.88 -10.50 23.23
N LYS A 32 -30.60 -9.38 23.39
CA LYS A 32 -31.71 -8.99 22.50
C LYS A 32 -31.10 -8.29 21.27
N ARG A 33 -31.42 -8.77 20.07
CA ARG A 33 -30.92 -8.29 18.77
C ARG A 33 -31.15 -6.79 18.58
N TYR A 34 -30.15 -6.10 18.01
CA TYR A 34 -30.35 -4.91 17.18
C TYR A 34 -29.41 -4.95 15.96
N ASN A 35 -30.03 -4.89 14.77
CA ASN A 35 -29.41 -4.44 13.55
C ASN A 35 -29.26 -2.91 13.64
N LEU A 36 -28.06 -2.40 13.41
CA LEU A 36 -27.73 -1.08 12.87
C LEU A 36 -26.20 -0.98 12.87
N GLU A 37 -25.65 -1.11 11.67
CA GLU A 37 -24.27 -0.77 11.32
C GLU A 37 -24.15 0.76 11.24
N THR A 38 -22.91 1.25 11.36
CA THR A 38 -22.43 2.65 11.15
C THR A 38 -22.22 3.62 12.32
N GLU A 39 -22.25 3.20 13.60
CA GLU A 39 -21.79 4.06 14.74
C GLU A 39 -20.80 3.39 15.73
N LYS A 40 -20.31 2.18 15.43
CA LYS A 40 -19.68 1.32 16.46
C LYS A 40 -18.22 1.59 16.82
N GLN A 41 -17.41 2.19 15.95
CA GLN A 41 -15.97 2.32 16.26
C GLN A 41 -15.66 3.37 17.35
N ASN A 42 -16.41 4.48 17.42
CA ASN A 42 -16.17 5.51 18.43
C ASN A 42 -16.82 5.21 19.79
N THR A 43 -17.87 4.38 19.83
CA THR A 43 -18.57 4.01 21.07
C THR A 43 -17.89 2.85 21.78
N GLU A 44 -17.35 1.87 21.04
CA GLU A 44 -16.57 0.75 21.58
C GLU A 44 -15.29 1.23 22.29
N ASP A 45 -14.57 2.20 21.72
CA ASP A 45 -13.36 2.78 22.34
C ASP A 45 -13.63 3.52 23.66
N ILE A 46 -14.80 4.18 23.79
CA ILE A 46 -15.16 4.93 25.00
C ILE A 46 -15.58 3.97 26.13
N GLU A 47 -16.36 2.94 25.81
CA GLU A 47 -16.75 1.90 26.77
C GLU A 47 -15.54 1.07 27.22
N GLU A 48 -14.61 0.74 26.30
CA GLU A 48 -13.38 0.02 26.61
C GLU A 48 -12.46 0.85 27.52
N ARG A 49 -12.27 2.15 27.24
CA ARG A 49 -11.51 3.05 28.11
C ARG A 49 -12.15 3.19 29.50
N ALA A 50 -13.48 3.26 29.59
CA ALA A 50 -14.19 3.31 30.86
C ALA A 50 -14.04 2.01 31.68
N LEU A 51 -14.03 0.85 31.00
CA LEU A 51 -13.80 -0.46 31.62
C LEU A 51 -12.37 -0.61 32.13
N ILE A 52 -11.37 -0.20 31.34
CA ILE A 52 -9.96 -0.16 31.73
C ILE A 52 -9.76 0.75 32.94
N GLN A 53 -10.42 1.91 32.97
CA GLN A 53 -10.31 2.84 34.09
C GLN A 53 -10.97 2.30 35.36
N LYS A 54 -12.12 1.63 35.26
CA LYS A 54 -12.74 0.91 36.39
C LYS A 54 -11.85 -0.23 36.89
N PHE A 55 -11.19 -0.96 35.99
CA PHE A 55 -10.27 -2.04 36.36
C PHE A 55 -9.04 -1.51 37.12
N ARG A 56 -8.46 -0.39 36.69
CA ARG A 56 -7.36 0.29 37.40
C ARG A 56 -7.75 0.76 38.80
N ILE A 57 -8.97 1.28 38.96
CA ILE A 57 -9.49 1.71 40.27
C ILE A 57 -9.72 0.51 41.21
N LEU A 58 -10.28 -0.59 40.69
CA LEU A 58 -10.43 -1.82 41.47
C LEU A 58 -9.07 -2.40 41.89
N GLN A 59 -8.08 -2.35 40.99
CA GLN A 59 -6.72 -2.83 41.23
C GLN A 59 -5.99 -2.01 42.31
N SER A 60 -6.08 -0.67 42.27
CA SER A 60 -5.49 0.19 43.30
C SER A 60 -6.14 -0.02 44.67
N THR A 61 -7.47 -0.23 44.68
CA THR A 61 -8.23 -0.51 45.90
C THR A 61 -7.87 -1.88 46.49
N LEU A 62 -7.66 -2.89 45.65
CA LEU A 62 -7.26 -4.24 46.06
C LEU A 62 -5.83 -4.25 46.63
N LEU A 63 -4.88 -3.57 45.96
CA LEU A 63 -3.50 -3.42 46.44
C LEU A 63 -3.42 -2.68 47.77
N HIS A 64 -4.25 -1.65 47.95
CA HIS A 64 -4.35 -0.91 49.21
C HIS A 64 -4.94 -1.77 50.34
N LYS A 65 -6.02 -2.53 50.06
CA LYS A 65 -6.60 -3.48 51.04
C LYS A 65 -5.62 -4.60 51.43
N LEU A 66 -4.80 -5.09 50.49
CA LEU A 66 -3.77 -6.10 50.76
C LEU A 66 -2.62 -5.56 51.64
N SER A 67 -2.27 -4.27 51.53
CA SER A 67 -1.26 -3.66 52.41
C SER A 67 -1.72 -3.43 53.85
N LEU A 68 -3.03 -3.49 54.10
CA LEU A 68 -3.64 -3.26 55.42
C LEU A 68 -3.92 -4.55 56.20
N GLN A 69 -3.51 -5.71 55.68
CA GLN A 69 -3.74 -7.03 56.32
C GLN A 69 -2.56 -7.40 57.25
N PRO A 70 -2.73 -7.44 58.58
CA PRO A 70 -1.65 -7.74 59.52
C PRO A 70 -1.30 -9.25 59.64
N LYS A 71 -1.99 -10.14 58.92
CA LYS A 71 -1.89 -11.61 59.08
C LYS A 71 -1.20 -12.36 57.94
N LEU A 72 -0.78 -11.70 56.85
CA LEU A 72 -0.08 -12.36 55.73
C LEU A 72 1.45 -12.18 55.84
N LYS A 73 2.22 -13.23 55.58
CA LYS A 73 3.69 -13.15 55.54
C LYS A 73 4.14 -12.28 54.37
N ALA A 74 5.14 -11.43 54.59
CA ALA A 74 5.61 -10.44 53.61
C ALA A 74 5.95 -11.03 52.21
N GLY A 75 6.41 -12.29 52.16
CA GLY A 75 6.72 -12.98 50.90
C GLY A 75 5.50 -13.34 50.03
N GLU A 76 4.33 -13.60 50.64
CA GLU A 76 3.09 -13.90 49.89
C GLU A 76 2.47 -12.62 49.31
N ILE A 77 2.59 -11.50 50.03
CA ILE A 77 2.17 -10.18 49.55
C ILE A 77 3.00 -9.76 48.33
N LEU A 78 4.31 -10.02 48.33
CA LEU A 78 5.19 -9.76 47.19
C LEU A 78 4.83 -10.60 45.96
N ARG A 79 4.50 -11.89 46.14
CA ARG A 79 4.05 -12.76 45.04
C ARG A 79 2.72 -12.31 44.45
N ILE A 80 1.76 -11.92 45.29
CA ILE A 80 0.45 -11.43 44.82
C ILE A 80 0.61 -10.08 44.11
N LYS A 81 1.45 -9.18 44.61
CA LYS A 81 1.78 -7.91 43.93
C LYS A 81 2.41 -8.15 42.55
N ALA A 82 3.37 -9.08 42.45
CA ALA A 82 3.98 -9.45 41.17
C ALA A 82 2.95 -10.04 40.19
N TYR A 83 2.06 -10.92 40.68
CA TYR A 83 1.01 -11.52 39.84
C TYR A 83 0.03 -10.46 39.32
N VAL A 84 -0.40 -9.52 40.16
CA VAL A 84 -1.29 -8.42 39.76
C VAL A 84 -0.61 -7.44 38.79
N GLN A 85 0.71 -7.29 38.86
CA GLN A 85 1.49 -6.45 37.93
C GLN A 85 1.58 -7.08 36.53
N ILE A 86 1.82 -8.41 36.46
CA ILE A 86 1.93 -9.15 35.19
C ILE A 86 0.61 -9.10 34.38
N TYR A 87 -0.54 -9.21 35.06
CA TYR A 87 -1.85 -9.12 34.40
C TYR A 87 -2.27 -7.68 34.04
N SER A 88 -1.48 -6.66 34.40
CA SER A 88 -1.77 -5.26 34.07
C SER A 88 -1.17 -4.79 32.73
N GLU A 89 -0.09 -5.45 32.28
CA GLU A 89 0.56 -5.15 30.99
C GLU A 89 -0.17 -5.81 29.82
N GLN A 90 -0.84 -6.92 30.06
CA GLN A 90 -1.74 -7.55 29.11
C GLN A 90 -3.16 -7.30 29.62
N GLY A 91 -3.76 -6.19 29.19
CA GLY A 91 -5.19 -5.93 29.43
C GLY A 91 -6.04 -7.15 29.04
N PRO A 92 -7.27 -7.29 29.56
CA PRO A 92 -8.11 -8.45 29.28
C PRO A 92 -8.32 -8.52 27.77
N LYS A 93 -7.52 -9.35 27.08
CA LYS A 93 -7.77 -9.66 25.68
C LYS A 93 -9.16 -10.26 25.69
N ALA A 94 -10.12 -9.55 25.10
CA ALA A 94 -11.41 -10.13 24.80
C ALA A 94 -11.10 -11.50 24.19
N ILE A 95 -11.60 -12.57 24.81
CA ILE A 95 -11.55 -13.89 24.21
C ILE A 95 -12.52 -13.80 23.03
N LEU A 96 -12.04 -13.18 21.95
CA LEU A 96 -12.64 -13.28 20.65
C LEU A 96 -12.70 -14.79 20.38
N PRO A 97 -13.86 -15.34 19.98
CA PRO A 97 -13.88 -16.71 19.51
C PRO A 97 -12.83 -16.79 18.40
N ASP A 98 -11.87 -17.71 18.55
CA ASP A 98 -10.92 -17.99 17.49
C ASP A 98 -11.72 -18.58 16.33
N LEU A 99 -12.10 -17.72 15.39
CA LEU A 99 -12.87 -18.07 14.19
C LEU A 99 -12.00 -18.78 13.15
N ASN A 100 -10.71 -18.99 13.45
CA ASN A 100 -9.88 -19.83 12.61
C ASN A 100 -10.33 -21.27 12.74
N ILE A 101 -10.87 -21.81 11.65
CA ILE A 101 -11.00 -23.25 11.45
C ILE A 101 -9.58 -23.81 11.37
N ARG A 102 -9.01 -24.19 12.52
CA ARG A 102 -7.72 -24.86 12.59
C ARG A 102 -7.97 -26.34 12.36
N LEU A 103 -7.49 -26.86 11.23
CA LEU A 103 -7.36 -28.30 11.04
C LEU A 103 -6.33 -28.80 12.05
N VAL A 104 -6.75 -29.65 12.98
CA VAL A 104 -5.88 -30.22 14.02
C VAL A 104 -6.00 -31.73 13.93
N CYS A 105 -4.85 -32.42 13.98
CA CYS A 105 -4.84 -33.87 14.04
C CYS A 105 -5.52 -34.35 15.35
N PRO A 106 -6.51 -35.25 15.28
CA PRO A 106 -7.23 -35.74 16.45
C PRO A 106 -6.32 -36.47 17.44
N ASP A 107 -5.21 -37.06 16.96
CA ASP A 107 -4.30 -37.85 17.79
C ASP A 107 -3.18 -37.00 18.40
N CYS A 108 -2.52 -36.15 17.61
CA CYS A 108 -1.42 -35.32 18.12
C CYS A 108 -1.91 -34.15 18.97
N LYS A 109 -3.07 -33.57 18.65
CA LYS A 109 -3.63 -32.36 19.29
C LYS A 109 -2.62 -31.24 19.52
N ASN A 110 -1.62 -31.14 18.65
CA ASN A 110 -0.58 -30.13 18.74
C ASN A 110 -1.19 -28.74 18.45
N PRO A 111 -0.87 -27.71 19.25
CA PRO A 111 -1.39 -26.35 19.06
C PRO A 111 -0.88 -25.70 17.76
N VAL A 112 0.24 -26.20 17.23
CA VAL A 112 0.79 -25.88 15.90
C VAL A 112 0.79 -27.19 15.10
N PRO A 113 -0.29 -27.49 14.35
CA PRO A 113 -0.43 -28.76 13.64
C PRO A 113 0.50 -28.80 12.42
N ASN A 114 1.37 -29.82 12.35
CA ASN A 114 2.19 -30.10 11.18
C ASN A 114 1.37 -30.95 10.19
N ILE A 115 0.67 -30.28 9.28
CA ILE A 115 -0.18 -30.91 8.27
C ILE A 115 0.46 -30.67 6.90
N ILE A 116 0.67 -31.76 6.17
CA ILE A 116 1.35 -31.79 4.87
C ILE A 116 0.33 -32.23 3.82
N GLU A 117 0.27 -31.51 2.71
CA GLU A 117 -0.55 -31.85 1.55
C GLU A 117 0.26 -32.73 0.60
N GLU A 118 -0.09 -34.02 0.50
CA GLU A 118 0.54 -34.96 -0.41
C GLU A 118 -0.24 -35.02 -1.73
N PHE A 119 0.09 -34.11 -2.64
CA PHE A 119 -0.56 -33.97 -3.95
C PHE A 119 -0.47 -35.21 -4.84
N ALA A 120 0.54 -36.07 -4.67
CA ALA A 120 0.72 -37.27 -5.48
C ALA A 120 -0.38 -38.31 -5.23
N ASN A 121 -0.82 -38.43 -3.97
CA ASN A 121 -1.89 -39.35 -3.56
C ASN A 121 -3.24 -38.62 -3.43
N GLY A 122 -3.21 -37.29 -3.32
CA GLY A 122 -4.40 -36.48 -3.09
C GLY A 122 -4.82 -36.45 -1.62
N ASP A 123 -3.89 -36.63 -0.70
CA ASP A 123 -4.18 -36.81 0.73
C ASP A 123 -3.62 -35.67 1.59
N LEU A 124 -4.32 -35.38 2.68
CA LEU A 124 -3.89 -34.44 3.72
C LEU A 124 -3.35 -35.25 4.90
N VAL A 125 -2.04 -35.21 5.16
CA VAL A 125 -1.38 -36.09 6.14
C VAL A 125 -0.78 -35.28 7.29
N CYS A 126 -0.91 -35.76 8.53
CA CYS A 126 -0.17 -35.19 9.64
C CYS A 126 1.29 -35.65 9.60
N GLY A 127 2.24 -34.72 9.55
CA GLY A 127 3.67 -35.01 9.48
C GLY A 127 4.25 -35.64 10.75
N ASP A 128 3.55 -35.53 11.89
CA ASP A 128 4.04 -36.05 13.18
C ASP A 128 3.61 -37.50 13.44
N CYS A 129 2.36 -37.87 13.12
CA CYS A 129 1.82 -39.22 13.36
C CYS A 129 1.53 -40.04 12.10
N GLY A 130 1.58 -39.43 10.91
CA GLY A 130 1.24 -40.08 9.64
C GLY A 130 -0.25 -40.32 9.41
N LEU A 131 -1.13 -39.78 10.25
CA LEU A 131 -2.58 -39.92 10.08
C LEU A 131 -3.07 -39.12 8.87
N VAL A 132 -3.83 -39.77 8.00
CA VAL A 132 -4.56 -39.11 6.91
C VAL A 132 -5.80 -38.42 7.47
N LEU A 133 -5.84 -37.10 7.39
CA LEU A 133 -6.89 -36.22 7.90
C LEU A 133 -7.99 -35.93 6.88
N GLY A 134 -7.68 -36.05 5.58
CA GLY A 134 -8.63 -35.88 4.50
C GLY A 134 -8.11 -36.53 3.22
N ASP A 135 -8.98 -37.26 2.53
CA ASP A 135 -8.73 -37.83 1.21
C ASP A 135 -9.27 -36.90 0.11
N ARG A 136 -8.71 -37.02 -1.10
CA ARG A 136 -9.17 -36.30 -2.31
C ARG A 136 -9.11 -34.78 -2.20
N ILE A 137 -7.95 -34.25 -1.82
CA ILE A 137 -7.70 -32.81 -1.87
C ILE A 137 -7.80 -32.32 -3.32
N ILE A 138 -8.39 -31.14 -3.49
CA ILE A 138 -8.45 -30.47 -4.78
C ILE A 138 -7.10 -29.79 -5.00
N ASP A 139 -6.38 -30.18 -6.05
CA ASP A 139 -5.17 -29.47 -6.43
C ASP A 139 -5.56 -28.11 -7.02
N THR A 140 -5.13 -27.04 -6.35
CA THR A 140 -5.33 -25.66 -6.79
C THR A 140 -4.16 -25.14 -7.62
N ARG A 141 -3.11 -25.95 -7.83
CA ARG A 141 -1.99 -25.62 -8.70
C ARG A 141 -2.45 -25.63 -10.16
N SER A 142 -1.69 -24.95 -11.00
CA SER A 142 -1.92 -24.95 -12.44
C SER A 142 -1.90 -26.38 -12.98
N GLU A 143 -2.97 -26.82 -13.63
CA GLU A 143 -2.99 -28.10 -14.34
C GLU A 143 -1.88 -28.11 -15.41
N TRP A 144 -0.81 -28.88 -15.18
CA TRP A 144 0.43 -28.79 -15.96
C TRP A 144 0.34 -29.41 -17.38
N ARG A 145 -0.84 -29.81 -17.86
CA ARG A 145 -0.96 -30.53 -19.13
C ARG A 145 -2.10 -30.05 -20.01
N THR A 146 -1.89 -28.91 -20.66
CA THR A 146 -2.47 -28.64 -21.98
C THR A 146 -1.70 -29.47 -23.01
N PHE A 147 -2.10 -30.72 -23.23
CA PHE A 147 -1.63 -31.47 -24.40
C PHE A 147 -2.35 -30.97 -25.67
N ALA A 148 -2.03 -29.74 -26.09
CA ALA A 148 -2.28 -29.23 -27.42
C ALA A 148 -1.35 -28.04 -27.64
N ASN A 149 -0.36 -28.19 -28.53
CA ASN A 149 0.60 -27.17 -28.93
C ASN A 149 0.00 -25.75 -29.02
N ASP A 150 0.44 -24.87 -28.12
CA ASP A 150 0.77 -23.42 -28.22
C ASP A 150 -0.09 -22.42 -29.02
N GLU A 151 -1.16 -22.81 -29.71
CA GLU A 151 -2.08 -21.88 -30.38
C GLU A 151 -3.51 -22.47 -30.40
N GLY A 152 -4.21 -22.40 -29.27
CA GLY A 152 -5.59 -22.87 -29.16
C GLY A 152 -6.28 -22.53 -27.85
N ASP A 153 -7.61 -22.46 -27.88
CA ASP A 153 -8.48 -22.26 -26.72
C ASP A 153 -8.35 -23.47 -25.77
N ASP A 154 -8.11 -23.21 -24.49
CA ASP A 154 -7.83 -24.23 -23.45
C ASP A 154 -9.12 -25.01 -23.11
N PRO A 155 -9.28 -26.28 -23.54
CA PRO A 155 -10.54 -27.00 -23.39
C PRO A 155 -10.85 -27.36 -21.93
N SER A 156 -9.86 -27.32 -21.03
CA SER A 156 -10.05 -27.58 -19.60
C SER A 156 -10.45 -26.30 -18.83
N ARG A 157 -10.22 -25.11 -19.40
CA ARG A 157 -10.50 -23.84 -18.73
C ARG A 157 -12.00 -23.54 -18.73
N VAL A 158 -12.66 -23.90 -17.63
CA VAL A 158 -14.08 -23.64 -17.40
C VAL A 158 -14.41 -22.19 -17.01
N GLY A 159 -13.41 -21.31 -16.91
CA GLY A 159 -13.61 -19.89 -16.58
C GLY A 159 -12.38 -19.00 -16.75
N ALA A 160 -12.61 -17.71 -17.01
CA ALA A 160 -11.56 -16.70 -17.03
C ALA A 160 -11.22 -16.23 -15.60
N ALA A 161 -9.96 -15.83 -15.38
CA ALA A 161 -9.57 -15.19 -14.14
C ALA A 161 -10.32 -13.86 -13.98
N ALA A 162 -10.97 -13.66 -12.83
CA ALA A 162 -11.62 -12.40 -12.52
C ALA A 162 -10.54 -11.31 -12.34
N ASN A 163 -10.80 -10.12 -12.87
CA ASN A 163 -9.92 -8.98 -12.63
C ASN A 163 -10.20 -8.43 -11.21
N PRO A 164 -9.24 -8.51 -10.26
CA PRO A 164 -9.45 -8.06 -8.88
C PRO A 164 -9.69 -6.55 -8.76
N LEU A 165 -9.37 -5.78 -9.80
CA LEU A 165 -9.59 -4.34 -9.82
C LEU A 165 -11.05 -3.98 -10.06
N LEU A 166 -11.88 -4.89 -10.57
CA LEU A 166 -13.30 -4.62 -10.83
C LEU A 166 -14.15 -5.16 -9.67
N ASP A 167 -15.33 -4.57 -9.49
CA ASP A 167 -16.22 -4.96 -8.40
C ASP A 167 -16.95 -6.26 -8.71
N GLY A 168 -16.92 -7.18 -7.76
CA GLY A 168 -17.66 -8.44 -7.84
C GLY A 168 -17.12 -9.45 -8.85
N ALA A 169 -17.87 -10.54 -9.00
CA ALA A 169 -17.61 -11.52 -10.05
C ALA A 169 -18.10 -10.96 -11.38
N GLN A 170 -17.18 -10.77 -12.33
CA GLN A 170 -17.50 -10.33 -13.69
C GLN A 170 -18.19 -11.45 -14.46
N LEU A 171 -19.48 -11.68 -14.19
CA LEU A 171 -20.27 -12.78 -14.76
C LEU A 171 -20.82 -12.44 -16.16
N ASP A 172 -20.17 -11.52 -16.87
CA ASP A 172 -20.63 -11.05 -18.18
C ASP A 172 -19.85 -11.74 -19.30
N THR A 173 -20.55 -12.12 -20.36
CA THR A 173 -19.96 -12.76 -21.55
C THR A 173 -20.18 -11.89 -22.77
N VAL A 174 -19.17 -11.80 -23.65
CA VAL A 174 -19.27 -10.97 -24.86
C VAL A 174 -19.78 -11.83 -26.02
N ILE A 175 -20.86 -11.38 -26.65
CA ILE A 175 -21.42 -12.05 -27.83
C ILE A 175 -20.49 -11.82 -29.03
N SER A 176 -19.94 -12.91 -29.58
CA SER A 176 -19.09 -12.86 -30.78
C SER A 176 -19.82 -12.22 -31.98
N ARG A 177 -19.06 -11.53 -32.83
CA ARG A 177 -19.57 -10.95 -34.09
C ARG A 177 -19.50 -11.93 -35.27
N ARG A 178 -18.89 -13.11 -35.09
CA ARG A 178 -18.83 -14.15 -36.12
C ARG A 178 -20.11 -14.97 -36.06
N ASP A 179 -20.99 -14.77 -37.03
CA ASP A 179 -22.34 -15.35 -37.05
C ASP A 179 -22.61 -16.23 -38.28
N GLY A 180 -21.56 -16.59 -39.02
CA GLY A 180 -21.67 -17.38 -40.24
C GLY A 180 -22.55 -16.74 -41.31
N GLY A 181 -22.80 -15.42 -41.25
CA GLY A 181 -23.66 -14.71 -42.20
C GLY A 181 -25.15 -14.66 -41.85
N SER A 182 -25.54 -15.12 -40.65
CA SER A 182 -26.95 -15.14 -40.20
C SER A 182 -27.51 -13.77 -39.81
N GLY A 183 -26.67 -12.75 -39.57
CA GLY A 183 -27.08 -11.40 -39.15
C GLY A 183 -27.56 -11.31 -37.69
N MET A 184 -27.86 -12.45 -37.06
CA MET A 184 -28.42 -12.55 -35.70
C MET A 184 -27.48 -11.98 -34.64
N ALA A 185 -26.17 -12.13 -34.81
CA ALA A 185 -25.20 -11.59 -33.84
C ALA A 185 -25.26 -10.06 -33.75
N ARG A 186 -25.64 -9.38 -34.83
CA ARG A 186 -25.80 -7.93 -34.83
C ARG A 186 -26.98 -7.50 -33.97
N ASP A 187 -28.10 -8.21 -34.09
CA ASP A 187 -29.31 -7.93 -33.30
C ASP A 187 -29.10 -8.30 -31.84
N LEU A 188 -28.47 -9.44 -31.56
CA LEU A 188 -28.09 -9.85 -30.21
C LEU A 188 -27.14 -8.86 -29.55
N ASN A 189 -26.10 -8.39 -30.25
CA ASN A 189 -25.20 -7.35 -29.73
C ASN A 189 -25.92 -6.03 -29.45
N LYS A 190 -26.91 -5.67 -30.27
CA LYS A 190 -27.75 -4.49 -30.07
C LYS A 190 -28.62 -4.60 -28.83
N VAL A 191 -29.20 -5.78 -28.57
CA VAL A 191 -29.99 -6.06 -27.36
C VAL A 191 -29.09 -6.12 -26.12
N HIS A 192 -27.98 -6.85 -26.20
CA HIS A 192 -26.99 -6.98 -25.12
C HIS A 192 -26.39 -5.62 -24.71
N GLY A 193 -26.08 -4.75 -25.67
CA GLY A 193 -25.61 -3.39 -25.39
C GLY A 193 -26.62 -2.53 -24.60
N ARG A 194 -27.92 -2.81 -24.74
CA ARG A 194 -28.99 -2.16 -23.96
C ARG A 194 -29.13 -2.76 -22.56
N ALA A 195 -29.03 -4.08 -22.43
CA ALA A 195 -29.16 -4.79 -21.16
C ALA A 195 -27.98 -4.50 -20.20
N ASN A 196 -26.75 -4.53 -20.69
CA ASN A 196 -25.55 -4.37 -19.86
C ASN A 196 -25.15 -2.91 -19.63
N ALA A 197 -26.09 -1.97 -19.72
CA ALA A 197 -25.84 -0.55 -19.47
C ALA A 197 -25.76 -0.21 -17.97
N VAL A 198 -25.10 -1.05 -17.16
CA VAL A 198 -24.69 -0.65 -15.80
C VAL A 198 -23.68 0.47 -15.94
N LYS A 199 -24.17 1.70 -15.75
CA LYS A 199 -23.52 2.95 -16.19
C LYS A 199 -22.20 3.25 -15.46
N GLY A 200 -22.00 2.69 -14.26
CA GLY A 200 -20.81 2.92 -13.43
C GLY A 200 -19.56 2.17 -13.91
N GLU A 201 -19.65 0.85 -14.04
CA GLU A 201 -18.51 -0.01 -14.39
C GLU A 201 -17.98 0.25 -15.81
N LYS A 202 -18.86 0.58 -16.77
CA LYS A 202 -18.43 0.93 -18.13
C LYS A 202 -17.50 2.14 -18.16
N ASN A 203 -17.77 3.16 -17.34
CA ASN A 203 -16.92 4.34 -17.23
C ASN A 203 -15.58 3.98 -16.57
N LEU A 204 -15.60 3.11 -15.56
CA LEU A 204 -14.39 2.63 -14.88
C LEU A 204 -13.48 1.83 -15.83
N ILE A 205 -14.05 0.91 -16.61
CA ILE A 205 -13.33 0.13 -17.62
C ILE A 205 -12.74 1.04 -18.71
N GLN A 206 -13.49 2.06 -19.14
CA GLN A 206 -12.99 3.03 -20.11
C GLN A 206 -11.82 3.84 -19.53
N ALA A 207 -11.91 4.30 -18.28
CA ALA A 207 -10.82 4.98 -17.61
C ALA A 207 -9.58 4.09 -17.45
N TYR A 208 -9.76 2.79 -17.18
CA TYR A 208 -8.63 1.83 -17.11
C TYR A 208 -7.91 1.67 -18.44
N LYS A 209 -8.65 1.68 -19.56
CA LYS A 209 -8.04 1.66 -20.91
C LYS A 209 -7.26 2.95 -21.18
N GLU A 210 -7.80 4.09 -20.77
CA GLU A 210 -7.12 5.39 -20.90
C GLU A 210 -5.85 5.48 -20.05
N ILE A 211 -5.91 5.01 -18.79
CA ILE A 211 -4.74 4.90 -17.90
C ILE A 211 -3.66 4.02 -18.54
N ALA A 212 -4.04 2.86 -19.07
CA ALA A 212 -3.10 1.94 -19.73
C ALA A 212 -2.46 2.61 -20.97
N ALA A 213 -3.27 3.20 -21.85
CA ALA A 213 -2.77 3.88 -23.05
C ALA A 213 -1.81 5.04 -22.73
N MET A 214 -2.13 5.86 -21.72
CA MET A 214 -1.25 6.96 -21.29
C MET A 214 0.03 6.46 -20.60
N SER A 215 -0.06 5.36 -19.84
CA SER A 215 1.09 4.75 -19.18
C SER A 215 2.06 4.15 -20.20
N ASP A 216 1.53 3.46 -21.21
CA ASP A 216 2.30 2.88 -22.31
C ASP A 216 2.99 3.96 -23.15
N ALA A 217 2.34 5.10 -23.40
CA ALA A 217 2.92 6.23 -24.12
C ALA A 217 4.17 6.83 -23.43
N ILE A 218 4.29 6.70 -22.10
CA ILE A 218 5.43 7.15 -21.29
C ILE A 218 6.48 6.04 -21.11
N GLY A 219 6.15 4.79 -21.48
CA GLY A 219 6.94 3.62 -21.14
C GLY A 219 6.96 3.33 -19.64
N LEU A 220 5.82 3.50 -18.94
CA LEU A 220 5.69 3.09 -17.55
C LEU A 220 5.50 1.57 -17.46
N THR A 221 5.98 0.98 -16.37
CA THR A 221 5.79 -0.46 -16.08
C THR A 221 4.33 -0.77 -15.77
N LYS A 222 3.87 -1.99 -16.07
CA LYS A 222 2.51 -2.47 -15.76
C LYS A 222 2.13 -2.30 -14.29
N LEU A 223 3.08 -2.50 -13.36
CA LEU A 223 2.90 -2.28 -11.93
C LEU A 223 2.37 -0.85 -11.62
N ILE A 224 3.03 0.17 -12.16
CA ILE A 224 2.62 1.58 -11.97
C ILE A 224 1.24 1.83 -12.57
N ALA A 225 0.93 1.24 -13.73
CA ALA A 225 -0.39 1.36 -14.33
C ALA A 225 -1.48 0.72 -13.46
N ASP A 226 -1.21 -0.42 -12.82
CA ASP A 226 -2.16 -1.09 -11.94
C ASP A 226 -2.37 -0.33 -10.63
N ILE A 227 -1.32 0.25 -10.04
CA ILE A 227 -1.44 1.16 -8.90
C ILE A 227 -2.29 2.38 -9.28
N ALA A 228 -2.07 2.95 -10.46
CA ALA A 228 -2.88 4.07 -10.95
C ALA A 228 -4.36 3.70 -11.12
N LYS A 229 -4.68 2.48 -11.58
CA LYS A 229 -6.06 1.97 -11.67
C LYS A 229 -6.70 1.79 -10.29
N GLN A 230 -5.95 1.27 -9.31
CA GLN A 230 -6.41 1.14 -7.92
C GLN A 230 -6.71 2.51 -7.30
N LEU A 231 -5.80 3.47 -7.48
CA LEU A 231 -6.01 4.85 -7.03
C LEU A 231 -7.25 5.46 -7.69
N TYR A 232 -7.42 5.30 -9.00
CA TYR A 232 -8.57 5.82 -9.72
C TYR A 232 -9.89 5.23 -9.20
N LYS A 233 -9.93 3.92 -8.96
CA LYS A 233 -11.09 3.23 -8.37
C LYS A 233 -11.49 3.85 -7.03
N ARG A 234 -10.52 4.01 -6.14
CA ARG A 234 -10.74 4.59 -4.81
C ARG A 234 -11.27 6.04 -4.91
N VAL A 235 -10.75 6.84 -5.84
CA VAL A 235 -11.25 8.21 -6.08
C VAL A 235 -12.72 8.22 -6.50
N GLU A 236 -13.11 7.28 -7.36
CA GLU A 236 -14.47 7.18 -7.88
C GLU A 236 -15.45 6.69 -6.81
N GLU A 237 -15.06 5.70 -6.00
CA GLU A 237 -15.83 5.16 -4.87
C GLU A 237 -16.09 6.22 -3.79
N GLU A 238 -15.04 6.92 -3.35
CA GLU A 238 -15.12 7.98 -2.34
C GLU A 238 -15.67 9.31 -2.91
N LYS A 239 -15.84 9.40 -4.25
CA LYS A 239 -16.33 10.59 -4.97
C LYS A 239 -15.58 11.88 -4.66
N LEU A 240 -14.27 11.78 -4.39
CA LEU A 240 -13.42 12.88 -3.91
C LEU A 240 -13.28 14.06 -4.90
N LEU A 241 -13.42 13.79 -6.19
CA LEU A 241 -13.17 14.75 -7.28
C LEU A 241 -14.40 15.01 -8.15
N ARG A 242 -15.58 15.08 -7.52
CA ARG A 242 -16.84 15.35 -8.23
C ARG A 242 -16.78 16.67 -9.02
N GLY A 243 -17.05 16.61 -10.32
CA GLY A 243 -17.08 17.77 -11.22
C GLY A 243 -15.74 18.14 -11.86
N LYS A 244 -14.69 17.33 -11.69
CA LYS A 244 -13.45 17.44 -12.47
C LYS A 244 -13.52 16.56 -13.72
N SER A 245 -12.74 16.90 -14.75
CA SER A 245 -12.64 16.05 -15.95
C SER A 245 -11.98 14.72 -15.59
N THR A 246 -12.46 13.64 -16.19
CA THR A 246 -11.90 12.28 -16.01
C THR A 246 -10.42 12.24 -16.34
N GLU A 247 -10.01 12.91 -17.42
CA GLU A 247 -8.60 13.07 -17.82
C GLU A 247 -7.73 13.73 -16.73
N SER A 248 -8.27 14.74 -16.01
CA SER A 248 -7.55 15.39 -14.91
C SER A 248 -7.34 14.45 -13.72
N ILE A 249 -8.35 13.62 -13.44
CA ILE A 249 -8.29 12.63 -12.36
C ILE A 249 -7.25 11.57 -12.72
N ILE A 250 -7.32 11.02 -13.95
CA ILE A 250 -6.37 10.03 -14.46
C ILE A 250 -4.92 10.59 -14.40
N ALA A 251 -4.70 11.81 -14.89
CA ALA A 251 -3.39 12.45 -14.85
C ALA A 251 -2.83 12.56 -13.43
N ALA A 252 -3.68 12.88 -12.45
CA ALA A 252 -3.28 12.96 -11.04
C ALA A 252 -2.99 11.58 -10.44
N CYS A 253 -3.80 10.56 -10.76
CA CYS A 253 -3.58 9.18 -10.31
C CYS A 253 -2.24 8.62 -10.84
N ILE A 254 -1.94 8.79 -12.13
CA ILE A 254 -0.67 8.38 -12.72
C ILE A 254 0.50 9.09 -12.03
N PHE A 255 0.39 10.40 -11.80
CA PHE A 255 1.42 11.18 -11.14
C PHE A 255 1.69 10.70 -9.69
N ILE A 256 0.66 10.34 -8.94
CA ILE A 256 0.81 9.80 -7.58
C ILE A 256 1.45 8.42 -7.61
N ALA A 257 0.98 7.53 -8.49
CA ALA A 257 1.53 6.18 -8.65
C ALA A 257 3.03 6.21 -9.00
N CYS A 258 3.45 7.12 -9.89
CA CYS A 258 4.86 7.28 -10.26
C CYS A 258 5.73 7.73 -9.09
N ARG A 259 5.17 8.53 -8.16
CA ARG A 259 5.90 8.98 -6.97
C ARG A 259 5.96 7.90 -5.88
N GLN A 260 4.93 7.07 -5.74
CA GLN A 260 4.93 5.96 -4.79
C GLN A 260 6.02 4.94 -5.14
N GLU A 261 6.22 4.66 -6.42
CA GLU A 261 7.25 3.72 -6.91
C GLU A 261 8.65 4.35 -7.07
N ASN A 262 8.90 5.53 -6.50
CA ASN A 262 10.18 6.25 -6.61
C ASN A 262 10.69 6.49 -8.04
N VAL A 263 9.77 6.57 -9.01
CA VAL A 263 10.07 6.88 -10.42
C VAL A 263 9.34 8.18 -10.81
N PRO A 264 9.61 9.29 -10.11
CA PRO A 264 8.76 10.46 -10.17
C PRO A 264 8.82 11.14 -11.55
N ARG A 265 7.66 11.38 -12.13
CA ARG A 265 7.49 12.18 -13.35
C ARG A 265 7.24 13.64 -12.98
N THR A 266 7.69 14.55 -13.82
CA THR A 266 7.43 15.98 -13.69
C THR A 266 6.01 16.30 -14.18
N PHE A 267 5.43 17.38 -13.66
CA PHE A 267 4.12 17.84 -14.14
C PHE A 267 4.10 18.17 -15.64
N LYS A 268 5.26 18.54 -16.23
CA LYS A 268 5.36 18.85 -17.66
C LYS A 268 5.25 17.59 -18.51
N GLU A 269 5.91 16.51 -18.12
CA GLU A 269 5.81 15.20 -18.80
C GLU A 269 4.36 14.69 -18.81
N ILE A 270 3.68 14.74 -17.66
CA ILE A 270 2.27 14.28 -17.59
C ILE A 270 1.34 15.21 -18.40
N CYS A 271 1.53 16.52 -18.31
CA CYS A 271 0.75 17.51 -19.04
C CYS A 271 0.87 17.36 -20.57
N ALA A 272 2.04 16.97 -21.07
CA ALA A 272 2.27 16.74 -22.50
C ALA A 272 1.41 15.60 -23.07
N ILE A 273 0.99 14.66 -22.22
CA ILE A 273 0.36 13.40 -22.64
C ILE A 273 -1.13 13.44 -22.40
N THR A 274 -1.54 13.92 -21.23
CA THR A 274 -2.96 14.00 -20.87
C THR A 274 -3.65 15.24 -21.46
N ARG A 275 -2.90 16.19 -22.05
CA ARG A 275 -3.38 17.48 -22.55
C ARG A 275 -4.08 18.35 -21.50
N VAL A 276 -4.00 17.97 -20.22
CA VAL A 276 -4.58 18.70 -19.09
C VAL A 276 -3.61 19.79 -18.64
N PRO A 277 -4.08 21.03 -18.37
CA PRO A 277 -3.21 22.10 -17.90
C PRO A 277 -2.62 21.78 -16.52
N LYS A 278 -1.34 22.11 -16.33
CA LYS A 278 -0.58 21.93 -15.07
C LYS A 278 -1.34 22.39 -13.81
N LYS A 279 -2.10 23.48 -13.90
CA LYS A 279 -2.88 24.05 -12.78
C LYS A 279 -3.96 23.09 -12.28
N GLU A 280 -4.59 22.34 -13.18
CA GLU A 280 -5.66 21.40 -12.83
C GLU A 280 -5.11 20.11 -12.24
N ILE A 281 -4.03 19.57 -12.82
CA ILE A 281 -3.31 18.42 -12.27
C ILE A 281 -2.85 18.72 -10.84
N GLY A 282 -2.24 19.90 -10.62
CA GLY A 282 -1.79 20.31 -9.29
C GLY A 282 -2.92 20.50 -8.26
N ARG A 283 -4.11 20.90 -8.70
CA ARG A 283 -5.30 20.98 -7.83
C ARG A 283 -5.79 19.60 -7.44
N CYS A 284 -5.95 18.70 -8.41
CA CYS A 284 -6.39 17.33 -8.16
C CYS A 284 -5.40 16.59 -7.26
N PHE A 285 -4.10 16.70 -7.54
CA PHE A 285 -3.03 16.13 -6.73
C PHE A 285 -3.10 16.55 -5.25
N LYS A 286 -3.28 17.85 -4.97
CA LYS A 286 -3.39 18.35 -3.59
C LYS A 286 -4.63 17.79 -2.87
N THR A 287 -5.76 17.72 -3.57
CA THR A 287 -6.98 17.14 -3.01
C THR A 287 -6.80 15.66 -2.70
N LEU A 288 -6.19 14.89 -3.61
CA LEU A 288 -5.97 13.45 -3.43
C LEU A 288 -5.02 13.14 -2.27
N ILE A 289 -3.87 13.82 -2.17
CA ILE A 289 -2.94 13.61 -1.05
C ILE A 289 -3.60 13.95 0.29
N ARG A 290 -4.43 15.00 0.34
CA ARG A 290 -5.12 15.39 1.59
C ARG A 290 -6.11 14.32 2.05
N ASN A 291 -6.79 13.66 1.12
CA ASN A 291 -7.82 12.67 1.45
C ASN A 291 -7.25 11.27 1.69
N PHE A 292 -6.20 10.87 0.97
CA PHE A 292 -5.60 9.55 1.12
C PHE A 292 -4.63 9.44 2.31
N GLU A 293 -4.40 10.54 3.04
CA GLU A 293 -3.44 10.63 4.16
C GLU A 293 -2.06 10.04 3.83
N THR A 294 -1.73 9.99 2.53
CA THR A 294 -0.54 9.30 2.05
C THR A 294 0.60 10.30 2.02
N ASN A 295 1.64 10.03 2.80
CA ASN A 295 2.88 10.78 2.75
C ASN A 295 3.65 10.38 1.49
N VAL A 296 3.37 11.05 0.38
CA VAL A 296 4.13 10.88 -0.85
C VAL A 296 5.47 11.62 -0.72
N SER A 297 6.57 10.95 -1.02
CA SER A 297 7.91 11.54 -0.99
C SER A 297 8.01 12.78 -1.89
N THR A 298 8.80 13.76 -1.43
CA THR A 298 9.15 14.91 -2.25
C THR A 298 10.11 14.48 -3.35
N MET A 299 9.95 15.05 -4.56
CA MET A 299 10.82 14.71 -5.68
C MET A 299 12.24 15.19 -5.41
N ALA A 300 13.18 14.24 -5.45
CA ALA A 300 14.60 14.52 -5.38
C ALA A 300 15.12 14.92 -6.77
N SER A 301 16.22 15.68 -6.81
CA SER A 301 16.90 16.03 -8.07
C SER A 301 17.59 14.82 -8.69
N GLU A 302 18.02 13.90 -7.82
CA GLU A 302 18.75 12.67 -8.10
C GLU A 302 17.91 11.71 -8.96
N ASP A 303 16.61 11.58 -8.66
CA ASP A 303 15.69 10.69 -9.37
C ASP A 303 15.49 11.08 -10.85
N LEU A 304 15.70 12.36 -11.18
CA LEU A 304 15.53 12.90 -12.52
C LEU A 304 16.81 12.78 -13.37
N MET A 305 17.97 12.63 -12.71
CA MET A 305 19.28 12.72 -13.33
C MET A 305 19.49 11.65 -14.41
N SER A 306 19.19 10.39 -14.07
CA SER A 306 19.37 9.27 -14.99
C SER A 306 18.56 9.42 -16.27
N ARG A 307 17.33 9.91 -16.15
CA ARG A 307 16.42 10.07 -17.29
C ARG A 307 16.86 11.21 -18.21
N PHE A 308 17.17 12.37 -17.64
CA PHE A 308 17.59 13.53 -18.44
C PHE A 308 18.93 13.30 -19.13
N CYS A 309 19.90 12.65 -18.46
CA CYS A 309 21.17 12.29 -19.09
C CYS A 309 20.97 11.30 -20.25
N SER A 310 20.05 10.33 -20.09
CA SER A 310 19.72 9.37 -21.15
C SER A 310 19.08 10.04 -22.36
N MET A 311 18.16 11.00 -22.15
CA MET A 311 17.52 11.77 -23.22
C MET A 311 18.48 12.71 -23.96
N LEU A 312 19.54 13.18 -23.30
CA LEU A 312 20.60 14.01 -23.89
C LEU A 312 21.74 13.17 -24.50
N HIS A 313 21.63 11.84 -24.49
CA HIS A 313 22.65 10.92 -25.00
C HIS A 313 24.04 11.17 -24.40
N LEU A 314 24.09 11.46 -23.09
CA LEU A 314 25.32 11.66 -22.35
C LEU A 314 25.95 10.31 -21.98
N ARG A 315 27.29 10.27 -21.92
CA ARG A 315 28.01 9.06 -21.50
C ARG A 315 27.83 8.80 -20.00
N MET A 316 28.04 7.55 -19.60
CA MET A 316 27.86 7.11 -18.21
C MET A 316 28.78 7.84 -17.22
N GLU A 317 29.98 8.26 -17.65
CA GLU A 317 30.91 9.04 -16.84
C GLU A 317 30.31 10.41 -16.49
N VAL A 318 29.71 11.08 -17.48
CA VAL A 318 29.05 12.38 -17.32
C VAL A 318 27.84 12.28 -16.41
N GLN A 319 27.05 11.20 -16.54
CA GLN A 319 25.89 10.96 -15.68
C GLN A 319 26.31 10.75 -14.22
N LYS A 320 27.37 9.97 -13.96
CA LYS A 320 27.91 9.77 -12.60
C LYS A 320 28.42 11.07 -12.00
N ALA A 321 29.13 11.87 -12.79
CA ALA A 321 29.58 13.20 -12.41
C ALA A 321 28.43 14.16 -12.07
N ALA A 322 27.39 14.19 -12.90
CA ALA A 322 26.22 15.03 -12.69
C ALA A 322 25.45 14.64 -11.41
N LEU A 323 25.40 13.34 -11.10
CA LEU A 323 24.81 12.82 -9.87
C LEU A 323 25.63 13.23 -8.63
N ASP A 324 26.96 13.04 -8.67
CA ASP A 324 27.87 13.45 -7.60
C ASP A 324 27.78 14.96 -7.34
N LEU A 325 27.76 15.77 -8.42
CA LEU A 325 27.60 17.22 -8.33
C LEU A 325 26.27 17.61 -7.68
N THR A 326 25.19 16.88 -7.98
CA THR A 326 23.86 17.14 -7.41
C THR A 326 23.83 16.84 -5.92
N MET A 327 24.47 15.73 -5.49
CA MET A 327 24.59 15.38 -4.07
C MET A 327 25.38 16.45 -3.31
N LYS A 328 26.56 16.85 -3.82
CA LYS A 328 27.38 17.91 -3.20
C LYS A 328 26.67 19.26 -3.16
N THR A 329 25.95 19.62 -4.22
CA THR A 329 25.16 20.86 -4.27
C THR A 329 24.08 20.88 -3.17
N LYS A 330 23.46 19.73 -2.90
CA LYS A 330 22.45 19.56 -1.86
C LYS A 330 23.07 19.60 -0.46
N GLU A 331 24.24 19.00 -0.25
CA GLU A 331 24.98 19.03 1.01
C GLU A 331 25.43 20.45 1.38
N HIS A 332 25.96 21.21 0.42
CA HIS A 332 26.44 22.57 0.63
C HIS A 332 25.33 23.64 0.58
N GLY A 333 24.14 23.29 0.09
CA GLY A 333 22.99 24.21 0.04
C GLY A 333 23.15 25.36 -0.97
N THR A 334 24.04 25.25 -1.95
CA THR A 334 24.37 26.32 -2.92
C THR A 334 23.20 26.76 -3.78
N LEU A 335 22.27 25.84 -4.08
CA LEU A 335 21.05 26.11 -4.85
C LEU A 335 19.77 26.07 -3.99
N ALA A 336 19.86 26.46 -2.72
CA ALA A 336 18.70 26.58 -1.84
C ALA A 336 17.59 27.48 -2.44
N GLY A 337 16.35 27.03 -2.35
CA GLY A 337 15.18 27.75 -2.85
C GLY A 337 14.92 27.62 -4.36
N LYS A 338 15.78 26.90 -5.11
CA LYS A 338 15.50 26.53 -6.51
C LYS A 338 14.73 25.20 -6.57
N SER A 339 13.91 25.05 -7.61
CA SER A 339 13.19 23.79 -7.83
C SER A 339 14.15 22.64 -8.19
N PRO A 340 13.91 21.40 -7.70
CA PRO A 340 14.77 20.25 -7.95
C PRO A 340 15.09 19.98 -9.43
N VAL A 341 14.13 20.23 -10.33
CA VAL A 341 14.32 20.09 -11.79
C VAL A 341 15.36 21.07 -12.33
N SER A 342 15.35 22.31 -11.84
CA SER A 342 16.32 23.34 -12.26
C SER A 342 17.72 23.06 -11.71
N VAL A 343 17.81 22.49 -10.50
CA VAL A 343 19.08 22.04 -9.92
C VAL A 343 19.67 20.94 -10.80
N ALA A 344 18.88 19.90 -11.11
CA ALA A 344 19.31 18.83 -12.00
C ALA A 344 19.75 19.35 -13.38
N ALA A 345 18.97 20.24 -14.00
CA ALA A 345 19.30 20.83 -15.30
C ALA A 345 20.65 21.58 -15.29
N ALA A 346 20.92 22.37 -14.24
CA ALA A 346 22.16 23.13 -14.11
C ALA A 346 23.37 22.21 -13.84
N CYS A 347 23.20 21.18 -13.00
CA CYS A 347 24.24 20.18 -12.74
C CYS A 347 24.58 19.37 -14.00
N ILE A 348 23.59 18.99 -14.81
CA ILE A 348 23.80 18.30 -16.10
C ILE A 348 24.59 19.19 -17.05
N TYR A 349 24.19 20.46 -17.20
CA TYR A 349 24.88 21.40 -18.06
C TYR A 349 26.36 21.55 -17.63
N MET A 350 26.61 21.77 -16.34
CA MET A 350 27.96 21.89 -15.79
C MET A 350 28.80 20.62 -16.00
N ALA A 351 28.23 19.44 -15.73
CA ALA A 351 28.91 18.16 -15.95
C ALA A 351 29.21 17.92 -17.44
N SER A 352 28.31 18.30 -18.35
CA SER A 352 28.51 18.17 -19.80
C SER A 352 29.69 19.01 -20.31
N CYS A 353 29.87 20.22 -19.76
CA CYS A 353 31.01 21.08 -20.07
C CYS A 353 32.33 20.50 -19.53
N LEU A 354 32.33 19.96 -18.31
CA LEU A 354 33.52 19.37 -17.69
C LEU A 354 34.10 18.20 -18.50
N TYR A 355 33.24 17.34 -19.05
CA TYR A 355 33.64 16.15 -19.80
C TYR A 355 33.77 16.38 -21.32
N GLN A 356 33.91 17.64 -21.76
CA GLN A 356 34.09 18.03 -23.16
C GLN A 356 32.99 17.48 -24.10
N GLN A 357 31.76 17.31 -23.59
CA GLN A 357 30.57 16.99 -24.38
C GLN A 357 29.53 18.11 -24.16
N PRO A 358 29.82 19.36 -24.58
CA PRO A 358 28.98 20.50 -24.26
C PRO A 358 27.60 20.35 -24.86
N GLN A 359 26.57 20.36 -24.01
CA GLN A 359 25.18 20.43 -24.44
C GLN A 359 24.76 21.90 -24.53
N SER A 360 23.97 22.26 -25.54
CA SER A 360 23.45 23.63 -25.61
C SER A 360 22.44 23.86 -24.49
N THR A 361 22.36 25.10 -23.97
CA THR A 361 21.34 25.44 -22.95
C THR A 361 19.92 25.21 -23.46
N ARG A 362 19.73 25.33 -24.78
CA ARG A 362 18.46 25.08 -25.47
C ARG A 362 18.07 23.60 -25.43
N ASP A 363 19.02 22.70 -25.71
CA ASP A 363 18.74 21.25 -25.71
C ASP A 363 18.43 20.77 -24.29
N VAL A 364 19.18 21.23 -23.29
CA VAL A 364 18.92 20.94 -21.88
C VAL A 364 17.56 21.52 -21.45
N ALA A 365 17.22 22.74 -21.88
CA ALA A 365 15.92 23.36 -21.62
C ALA A 365 14.76 22.55 -22.23
N GLN A 366 14.94 22.04 -23.45
CA GLN A 366 13.94 21.23 -24.14
C GLN A 366 13.68 19.90 -23.42
N VAL A 367 14.74 19.19 -22.99
CA VAL A 367 14.63 17.91 -22.28
C VAL A 367 14.05 18.07 -20.88
N THR A 368 14.57 19.03 -20.10
CA THR A 368 14.14 19.23 -18.70
C THR A 368 12.84 20.01 -18.58
N GLY A 369 12.44 20.70 -19.65
CA GLY A 369 11.32 21.63 -19.65
C GLY A 369 11.56 22.86 -18.77
N VAL A 370 12.80 23.23 -18.46
CA VAL A 370 13.12 24.46 -17.70
C VAL A 370 13.47 25.58 -18.69
N SER A 371 13.21 26.84 -18.35
CA SER A 371 13.61 27.98 -19.21
C SER A 371 15.13 28.14 -19.23
N GLU A 372 15.70 28.45 -20.40
CA GLU A 372 17.14 28.68 -20.57
C GLU A 372 17.71 29.71 -19.59
N VAL A 373 16.96 30.79 -19.33
CA VAL A 373 17.37 31.84 -18.38
C VAL A 373 17.50 31.28 -16.96
N THR A 374 16.64 30.33 -16.60
CA THR A 374 16.71 29.68 -15.27
C THR A 374 17.93 28.79 -15.16
N ILE A 375 18.29 28.06 -16.23
CA ILE A 375 19.49 27.24 -16.29
C ILE A 375 20.74 28.12 -16.16
N LYS A 376 20.83 29.22 -16.92
CA LYS A 376 21.94 30.18 -16.85
C LYS A 376 22.08 30.80 -15.46
N ASN A 377 20.97 31.22 -14.85
CA ASN A 377 20.98 31.78 -13.50
C ASN A 377 21.43 30.76 -12.45
N SER A 378 20.97 29.51 -12.52
CA SER A 378 21.42 28.44 -11.62
C SER A 378 22.89 28.09 -11.86
N TYR A 379 23.33 28.07 -13.13
CA TYR A 379 24.73 27.81 -13.49
C TYR A 379 25.66 28.90 -12.94
N LYS A 380 25.28 30.18 -12.99
CA LYS A 380 26.07 31.28 -12.42
C LYS A 380 26.32 31.10 -10.91
N LEU A 381 25.34 30.57 -10.18
CA LEU A 381 25.49 30.27 -8.76
C LEU A 381 26.45 29.10 -8.54
N LEU A 382 26.27 28.00 -9.29
CA LEU A 382 27.19 26.85 -9.25
C LEU A 382 28.63 27.24 -9.63
N TRP A 383 28.79 28.12 -10.61
CA TRP A 383 30.07 28.64 -11.06
C TRP A 383 30.84 29.37 -9.97
N THR A 384 30.13 30.17 -9.18
CA THR A 384 30.71 30.95 -8.07
C THR A 384 31.28 30.02 -6.99
N GLU A 385 30.63 28.87 -6.78
CA GLU A 385 31.02 27.90 -5.74
C GLU A 385 31.73 26.66 -6.30
N ARG A 386 32.20 26.72 -7.55
CA ARG A 386 32.77 25.56 -8.26
C ARG A 386 33.97 24.93 -7.54
N GLU A 387 34.77 25.73 -6.84
CA GLU A 387 35.96 25.28 -6.11
C GLU A 387 35.60 24.39 -4.90
N LYS A 388 34.42 24.57 -4.32
CA LYS A 388 33.93 23.74 -3.21
C LYS A 388 33.28 22.45 -3.68
N LEU A 389 32.66 22.48 -4.86
CA LEU A 389 31.86 21.38 -5.40
C LEU A 389 32.70 20.37 -6.20
N LEU A 390 33.77 20.83 -6.85
CA LEU A 390 34.60 20.01 -7.72
C LEU A 390 35.91 19.64 -7.04
N ASP A 391 36.16 18.34 -6.95
CA ASP A 391 37.49 17.85 -6.56
C ASP A 391 38.42 17.93 -7.78
N GLU A 392 39.47 18.75 -7.71
CA GLU A 392 40.44 18.93 -8.80
C GLU A 392 41.01 17.59 -9.33
N LYS A 393 41.20 16.61 -8.44
CA LYS A 393 41.73 15.29 -8.78
C LYS A 393 40.78 14.42 -9.61
N LYS A 394 39.47 14.65 -9.55
CA LYS A 394 38.46 13.82 -10.23
C LYS A 394 38.04 14.38 -11.59
N TYR A 395 38.02 15.70 -11.74
CA TYR A 395 37.33 16.36 -12.86
C TYR A 395 38.25 16.96 -13.94
N GLY A 396 39.58 16.80 -13.83
CA GLY A 396 40.50 17.14 -14.92
C GLY A 396 40.70 18.64 -15.18
N GLY A 397 40.64 19.46 -14.13
CA GLY A 397 40.93 20.90 -14.19
C GLY A 397 39.74 21.78 -14.59
N PHE A 398 39.74 23.03 -14.11
CA PHE A 398 38.67 24.01 -14.33
C PHE A 398 38.71 24.71 -15.70
N GLU A 399 39.67 24.38 -16.55
CA GLU A 399 39.93 25.10 -17.80
C GLU A 399 38.85 24.86 -18.87
N ASN A 400 38.15 23.71 -18.81
CA ASN A 400 37.12 23.33 -19.79
C ASN A 400 35.74 23.96 -19.53
N LEU A 401 35.63 24.75 -18.47
CA LEU A 401 34.38 25.26 -17.93
C LEU A 401 34.11 26.65 -18.54
N PRO A 402 33.02 26.87 -19.30
CA PRO A 402 32.75 28.16 -19.91
C PRO A 402 32.28 29.16 -18.86
N SER A 403 32.77 30.41 -18.94
CA SER A 403 32.31 31.49 -18.08
C SER A 403 30.79 31.73 -18.28
N PRO A 404 30.04 32.02 -17.20
CA PRO A 404 28.58 32.12 -17.22
C PRO A 404 28.02 33.28 -18.06
#